data_AF-A0A914I9G2-F1
#
_entry.id   AF-A0A914I9G2-F1
#
_cell.length_a   1.000
_cell.length_b   1.000
_cell.length_c   1.000
_cell.angle_alpha   90.00
_cell.angle_beta   90.00
_cell.angle_gamma   90.00
#
_symmetry.space_group_name_H-M   'P 1'
#
loop_
_entity.id
_entity.type
_entity.pdbx_description
1 polymer ?
#
loop_
_entity_poly.entity_id
_entity_poly.type
_entity_poly.pdbx_seq_one_letter_code
_entity_poly.pdbx_strand_id
1 'polypeptide(L)'
;MLNNIDGLDDLSDNEFLDGMITSDQQQPGQADQSGATSTNHDQIEAMLDLQNSNKENQKQSSAFENCQEISTRKQQKYRVHLETIKSFKRSAGMCEPKKCFTECQKVEIIEQFEKWKKKCRAKFVLCSNLELEAKIAKELGVHSRTINRWKSELYLSRRNNIYSDREKLTLIRNFDKIKKKFPLKSKSPCSQKIDEEICKKLCVSRAHISRWKKEFGLARKRGHTATEKLAIVEQYREIKRLNPQQSNVDIADDLGISETSLRNWRKKFDQNQNQI
;
A
#
# COMPACT_ATOMS: atom_id res chain seq x y z
N MET A 1 -0.54 -40.71 -53.12
CA MET A 1 -0.26 -41.40 -51.86
C MET A 1 -1.21 -40.82 -50.83
N LEU A 2 -2.18 -41.64 -50.41
CA LEU A 2 -3.23 -41.32 -49.46
C LEU A 2 -2.65 -41.25 -48.05
N ASN A 3 -3.14 -40.33 -47.22
CA ASN A 3 -3.26 -40.56 -45.78
C ASN A 3 -4.46 -39.77 -45.25
N ASN A 4 -5.53 -40.53 -45.02
CA ASN A 4 -6.63 -40.25 -44.11
C ASN A 4 -6.09 -40.09 -42.68
N ILE A 5 -6.66 -39.17 -41.90
CA ILE A 5 -6.99 -39.43 -40.49
C ILE A 5 -8.31 -38.70 -40.19
N ASP A 6 -9.38 -39.49 -40.15
CA ASP A 6 -10.63 -39.21 -39.45
C ASP A 6 -10.41 -39.21 -37.93
N GLY A 7 -11.20 -38.42 -37.21
CA GLY A 7 -11.19 -38.38 -35.75
C GLY A 7 -12.31 -37.51 -35.20
N LEU A 8 -13.56 -37.93 -35.44
CA LEU A 8 -14.69 -37.64 -34.56
C LEU A 8 -14.40 -38.23 -33.18
N ASP A 9 -14.69 -37.48 -32.12
CA ASP A 9 -15.35 -38.02 -30.93
C ASP A 9 -16.15 -36.90 -30.26
N ASP A 10 -17.46 -37.10 -30.31
CA ASP A 10 -18.46 -36.56 -29.40
C ASP A 10 -18.05 -36.80 -27.94
N LEU A 11 -18.52 -35.97 -27.01
CA LEU A 11 -19.35 -36.43 -25.89
C LEU A 11 -19.75 -35.29 -24.94
N SER A 12 -21.06 -35.30 -24.68
CA SER A 12 -21.78 -35.03 -23.43
C SER A 12 -21.91 -33.60 -22.91
N ASP A 13 -23.10 -33.04 -23.14
CA ASP A 13 -24.16 -32.92 -22.13
C ASP A 13 -23.72 -32.52 -20.71
N ASN A 14 -24.05 -31.28 -20.35
CA ASN A 14 -24.40 -30.94 -18.98
C ASN A 14 -25.68 -30.08 -19.02
N GLU A 15 -26.79 -30.74 -19.29
CA GLU A 15 -28.06 -30.42 -18.63
C GLU A 15 -27.92 -30.83 -17.16
N PHE A 16 -27.99 -29.90 -16.20
CA PHE A 16 -28.64 -30.18 -14.91
C PHE A 16 -28.89 -28.92 -14.07
N LEU A 17 -30.16 -28.83 -13.64
CA LEU A 17 -30.76 -28.08 -12.53
C LEU A 17 -31.27 -26.64 -12.77
N ASP A 18 -32.40 -26.60 -13.48
CA ASP A 18 -33.63 -25.99 -12.95
C ASP A 18 -33.97 -26.57 -11.56
N GLY A 19 -34.31 -25.73 -10.58
CA GLY A 19 -34.68 -26.25 -9.26
C GLY A 19 -34.99 -25.24 -8.17
N MET A 20 -36.26 -24.84 -8.13
CA MET A 20 -37.03 -24.45 -6.95
C MET A 20 -36.79 -23.09 -6.29
N ILE A 21 -37.64 -22.17 -6.74
CA ILE A 21 -38.40 -21.25 -5.91
C ILE A 21 -39.00 -22.00 -4.70
N THR A 22 -38.62 -21.61 -3.49
CA THR A 22 -39.46 -21.82 -2.30
C THR A 22 -39.73 -20.45 -1.67
N SER A 23 -40.97 -20.04 -1.86
CA SER A 23 -41.58 -18.88 -1.20
C SER A 23 -41.85 -19.26 0.24
N ASP A 24 -41.02 -18.80 1.17
CA ASP A 24 -41.33 -18.91 2.59
C ASP A 24 -42.28 -17.80 3.03
N GLN A 25 -43.41 -18.28 3.54
CA GLN A 25 -44.54 -17.54 4.04
C GLN A 25 -44.15 -16.62 5.20
N GLN A 26 -44.53 -15.35 5.06
CA GLN A 26 -44.70 -14.44 6.19
C GLN A 26 -45.83 -14.96 7.08
N GLN A 27 -45.50 -15.33 8.32
CA GLN A 27 -46.46 -15.40 9.42
C GLN A 27 -46.51 -14.04 10.15
N PRO A 28 -47.70 -13.46 10.40
CA PRO A 28 -47.87 -12.33 11.31
C PRO A 28 -48.00 -12.86 12.74
N GLY A 29 -46.89 -12.87 13.47
CA GLY A 29 -46.82 -13.29 14.88
C GLY A 29 -46.68 -12.10 15.82
N GLN A 30 -47.79 -11.77 16.49
CA GLN A 30 -47.92 -11.26 17.86
C GLN A 30 -47.09 -10.03 18.29
N ALA A 31 -47.83 -8.93 18.49
CA ALA A 31 -47.41 -7.76 19.23
C ALA A 31 -47.36 -8.09 20.74
N ASP A 32 -46.16 -8.38 21.25
CA ASP A 32 -45.90 -8.42 22.68
C ASP A 32 -45.58 -7.00 23.20
N GLN A 33 -46.50 -6.51 24.03
CA GLN A 33 -46.32 -5.32 24.85
C GLN A 33 -45.35 -5.65 26.00
N SER A 34 -44.06 -5.36 25.82
CA SER A 34 -43.08 -5.32 26.92
C SER A 34 -42.19 -4.09 26.84
N GLY A 35 -42.81 -2.92 26.64
CA GLY A 35 -42.14 -1.63 26.77
C GLY A 35 -42.19 -1.14 28.21
N ALA A 36 -41.11 -1.33 28.98
CA ALA A 36 -40.77 -0.45 30.12
C ALA A 36 -39.42 -0.71 30.82
N THR A 37 -38.63 -1.75 30.49
CA THR A 37 -37.37 -2.04 31.24
C THR A 37 -36.07 -1.99 30.43
N SER A 38 -36.13 -1.90 29.10
CA SER A 38 -34.93 -1.96 28.24
C SER A 38 -34.01 -0.73 28.33
N THR A 39 -34.56 0.46 28.63
CA THR A 39 -33.77 1.71 28.57
C THR A 39 -32.72 1.82 29.68
N ASN A 40 -32.92 1.12 30.82
CA ASN A 40 -31.96 1.15 31.92
C ASN A 40 -30.75 0.26 31.65
N HIS A 41 -30.88 -0.82 30.88
CA HIS A 41 -29.76 -1.72 30.62
C HIS A 41 -28.75 -1.09 29.65
N ASP A 42 -29.23 -0.49 28.57
CA ASP A 42 -28.38 0.19 27.57
C ASP A 42 -27.64 1.39 28.16
N GLN A 43 -28.27 2.12 29.09
CA GLN A 43 -27.62 3.23 29.81
C GLN A 43 -26.51 2.74 30.76
N ILE A 44 -26.72 1.61 31.44
CA ILE A 44 -25.71 1.01 32.32
C ILE A 44 -24.52 0.48 31.52
N GLU A 45 -24.77 -0.17 30.37
CA GLU A 45 -23.70 -0.68 29.50
C GLU A 45 -22.86 0.47 28.92
N ALA A 46 -23.51 1.53 28.43
CA ALA A 46 -22.82 2.73 27.94
C ALA A 46 -21.97 3.42 29.03
N MET A 47 -22.45 3.46 30.28
CA MET A 47 -21.67 3.99 31.41
C MET A 47 -20.44 3.14 31.75
N LEU A 48 -20.57 1.81 31.70
CA LEU A 48 -19.46 0.88 31.94
C LEU A 48 -18.38 1.00 30.86
N ASP A 49 -18.77 1.12 29.59
CA ASP A 49 -17.84 1.33 28.49
C ASP A 49 -17.07 2.65 28.61
N LEU A 50 -17.75 3.73 29.04
CA LEU A 50 -17.10 5.02 29.26
C LEU A 50 -16.08 4.96 30.41
N GLN A 51 -16.40 4.24 31.49
CA GLN A 51 -15.49 4.04 32.62
C GLN A 51 -14.26 3.19 32.24
N ASN A 52 -14.46 2.15 31.43
CA ASN A 52 -13.37 1.30 30.95
C ASN A 52 -12.45 2.08 30.00
N SER A 53 -13.00 2.87 29.09
CA SER A 53 -12.23 3.76 28.21
C SER A 53 -11.39 4.78 29.01
N ASN A 54 -11.97 5.38 30.05
CA ASN A 54 -11.24 6.31 30.92
C ASN A 54 -10.11 5.62 31.70
N LYS A 55 -10.31 4.40 32.19
CA LYS A 55 -9.25 3.61 32.86
C LYS A 55 -8.12 3.25 31.91
N GLU A 56 -8.42 2.90 30.67
CA GLU A 56 -7.39 2.64 29.66
C GLU A 56 -6.60 3.90 29.30
N ASN A 57 -7.28 5.03 29.12
CA ASN A 57 -6.64 6.31 28.86
C ASN A 57 -5.71 6.75 30.02
N GLN A 58 -6.13 6.55 31.27
CA GLN A 58 -5.28 6.82 32.44
C GLN A 58 -4.04 5.92 32.48
N LYS A 59 -4.19 4.61 32.22
CA LYS A 59 -3.05 3.67 32.14
C LYS A 59 -2.08 4.05 31.02
N GLN A 60 -2.58 4.48 29.87
CA GLN A 60 -1.75 4.94 28.75
C GLN A 60 -1.01 6.24 29.10
N SER A 61 -1.67 7.17 29.80
CA SER A 61 -1.05 8.42 30.27
C SER A 61 0.08 8.16 31.27
N SER A 62 -0.15 7.30 32.27
CA SER A 62 0.90 6.96 33.25
C SER A 62 2.09 6.23 32.62
N ALA A 63 1.83 5.37 31.62
CA ALA A 63 2.89 4.70 30.88
C ALA A 63 3.71 5.67 30.01
N PHE A 64 3.08 6.73 29.50
CA PHE A 64 3.74 7.78 28.75
C PHE A 64 4.67 8.63 29.63
N GLU A 65 4.19 9.07 30.79
CA GLU A 65 4.97 9.86 31.75
C GLU A 65 6.22 9.09 32.23
N ASN A 66 6.07 7.81 32.60
CA ASN A 66 7.20 6.97 33.00
C ASN A 66 8.23 6.78 31.86
N CYS A 67 7.77 6.61 30.61
CA CYS A 67 8.67 6.54 29.46
C CYS A 67 9.45 7.86 29.25
N GLN A 68 8.80 9.00 29.47
CA GLN A 68 9.43 10.31 29.34
C GLN A 68 10.45 10.54 30.47
N GLU A 69 10.15 10.12 31.70
CA GLU A 69 11.08 10.17 32.83
C GLU A 69 12.30 9.27 32.62
N ILE A 70 12.13 8.04 32.15
CA ILE A 70 13.25 7.14 31.84
C ILE A 70 14.12 7.72 30.72
N SER A 71 13.50 8.34 29.70
CA SER A 71 14.23 8.96 28.60
C SER A 71 15.06 10.15 29.05
N THR A 72 14.48 11.06 29.84
CA THR A 72 15.18 12.24 30.38
C THR A 72 16.30 11.83 31.33
N ARG A 73 16.11 10.82 32.18
CA ARG A 73 17.17 10.26 33.03
C ARG A 73 18.35 9.69 32.22
N LYS A 74 18.07 8.97 31.13
CA LYS A 74 19.13 8.45 30.24
C LYS A 74 19.88 9.56 29.51
N GLN A 75 19.16 10.57 29.00
CA GLN A 75 19.76 11.75 28.38
C GLN A 75 20.65 12.53 29.38
N GLN A 76 20.20 12.68 30.63
CA GLN A 76 20.96 13.35 31.67
C GLN A 76 22.24 12.58 32.02
N LYS A 77 22.18 11.24 32.16
CA LYS A 77 23.38 10.42 32.37
C LYS A 77 24.39 10.56 31.23
N TYR A 78 23.92 10.54 29.98
CA TYR A 78 24.78 10.72 28.81
C TYR A 78 25.40 12.12 28.76
N ARG A 79 24.64 13.16 29.10
CA ARG A 79 25.11 14.54 29.19
C ARG A 79 26.22 14.69 30.24
N VAL A 80 26.03 14.13 31.43
CA VAL A 80 27.05 14.14 32.50
C VAL A 80 28.32 13.44 32.01
N HIS A 81 28.19 12.25 31.43
CA HIS A 81 29.35 11.50 30.92
C HIS A 81 30.12 12.27 29.83
N LEU A 82 29.40 12.93 28.90
CA LEU A 82 30.03 13.78 27.89
C LEU A 82 30.75 15.00 28.47
N GLU A 83 30.17 15.66 29.48
CA GLU A 83 30.83 16.79 30.14
C GLU A 83 32.07 16.34 30.94
N THR A 84 32.04 15.16 31.57
CA THR A 84 33.23 14.56 32.21
C THR A 84 34.34 14.26 31.19
N ILE A 85 33.98 13.73 30.02
CA ILE A 85 34.96 13.48 28.94
C ILE A 85 35.52 14.81 28.41
N LYS A 86 34.70 15.84 28.27
CA LYS A 86 35.14 17.18 27.83
C LYS A 86 36.04 17.85 28.87
N SER A 87 35.74 17.75 30.16
CA SER A 87 36.57 18.35 31.22
C SER A 87 37.95 17.69 31.27
N PHE A 88 37.99 16.35 31.21
CA PHE A 88 39.24 15.59 31.14
C PHE A 88 40.11 15.96 29.93
N LYS A 89 39.48 16.18 28.77
CA LYS A 89 40.18 16.60 27.55
C LYS A 89 40.71 18.03 27.61
N ARG A 90 39.95 18.96 28.22
CA ARG A 90 40.40 20.35 28.44
C ARG A 90 41.62 20.39 29.36
N SER A 91 41.67 19.56 30.41
CA SER A 91 42.84 19.48 31.29
C SER A 91 44.07 18.85 30.63
N ALA A 92 43.89 18.05 29.56
CA ALA A 92 44.98 17.34 28.88
C ALA A 92 45.59 18.10 27.69
N GLY A 93 45.14 19.32 27.38
CA GLY A 93 45.70 20.15 26.30
C GLY A 93 45.56 19.57 24.88
N MET A 94 44.66 18.60 24.67
CA MET A 94 44.49 17.95 23.36
C MET A 94 43.54 18.75 22.46
N CYS A 95 44.03 19.22 21.30
CA CYS A 95 43.19 19.73 20.21
C CYS A 95 42.08 18.71 19.88
N GLU A 96 40.84 19.18 19.67
CA GLU A 96 39.69 18.30 19.42
C GLU A 96 39.98 17.37 18.24
N PRO A 97 40.17 16.05 18.46
CA PRO A 97 40.29 15.13 17.36
C PRO A 97 38.95 15.14 16.62
N LYS A 98 38.99 15.31 15.29
CA LYS A 98 37.82 15.05 14.43
C LYS A 98 37.24 13.72 14.90
N LYS A 99 35.99 13.71 15.38
CA LYS A 99 35.35 12.51 15.93
C LYS A 99 35.32 11.42 14.85
N CYS A 100 36.31 10.52 14.87
CA CYS A 100 36.34 9.34 14.05
C CYS A 100 35.51 8.28 14.76
N PHE A 101 34.35 7.93 14.18
CA PHE A 101 33.57 6.79 14.66
C PHE A 101 34.21 5.50 14.15
N THR A 102 34.43 4.55 15.06
CA THR A 102 34.86 3.20 14.68
C THR A 102 33.74 2.51 13.89
N GLU A 103 34.08 1.48 13.11
CA GLU A 103 33.10 0.73 12.32
C GLU A 103 32.02 0.10 13.22
N CYS A 104 32.40 -0.44 14.39
CA CYS A 104 31.46 -0.95 15.40
C CYS A 104 30.50 0.15 15.91
N GLN A 105 31.01 1.35 16.17
CA GLN A 105 30.16 2.48 16.59
C GLN A 105 29.19 2.91 15.49
N LYS A 106 29.62 2.88 14.22
CA LYS A 106 28.74 3.18 13.08
C LYS A 106 27.59 2.17 13.02
N VAL A 107 27.87 0.87 13.17
CA VAL A 107 26.85 -0.19 13.18
C VAL A 107 25.86 0.01 14.32
N GLU A 108 26.35 0.22 15.54
CA GLU A 108 25.49 0.41 16.72
C GLU A 108 24.56 1.63 16.56
N ILE A 109 25.09 2.75 16.07
CA ILE A 109 24.29 3.96 15.82
C ILE A 109 23.21 3.70 14.77
N ILE A 110 23.50 2.95 13.72
CA ILE A 110 22.49 2.61 12.70
C ILE A 110 21.42 1.66 13.24
N GLU A 111 21.80 0.68 14.05
CA GLU A 111 20.83 -0.21 14.69
C GLU A 111 19.89 0.55 15.63
N GLN A 112 20.44 1.46 16.45
CA GLN A 112 19.65 2.35 17.29
C GLN A 112 18.72 3.24 16.44
N PHE A 113 19.24 3.81 15.35
CA PHE A 113 18.48 4.61 14.40
C PHE A 113 17.29 3.83 13.81
N GLU A 114 17.50 2.61 13.30
CA GLU A 114 16.44 1.80 12.71
C GLU A 114 15.42 1.31 13.75
N LYS A 115 15.87 0.99 14.98
CA LYS A 115 14.99 0.64 16.09
C LYS A 115 14.10 1.82 16.50
N TRP A 116 14.66 3.02 16.58
CA TRP A 116 13.89 4.24 16.84
C TRP A 116 12.94 4.57 15.69
N LYS A 117 13.37 4.40 14.44
CA LYS A 117 12.52 4.59 13.27
C LYS A 117 11.31 3.67 13.29
N LYS A 118 11.49 2.37 13.60
CA LYS A 118 10.39 1.41 13.79
C LYS A 118 9.44 1.84 14.92
N LYS A 119 9.99 2.23 16.08
CA LYS A 119 9.21 2.70 17.23
C LYS A 119 8.41 3.98 16.92
N CYS A 120 9.00 4.90 16.16
CA CYS A 120 8.36 6.16 15.80
C CYS A 120 7.31 5.97 14.70
N ARG A 121 7.54 5.09 13.72
CA ARG A 121 6.52 4.74 12.70
C ARG A 121 5.25 4.17 13.32
N ALA A 122 5.38 3.40 14.40
CA ALA A 122 4.22 2.90 15.15
C ALA A 122 3.44 4.02 15.87
N LYS A 123 4.08 5.16 16.17
CA LYS A 123 3.47 6.28 16.91
C LYS A 123 3.04 7.46 16.04
N PHE A 124 3.72 7.69 14.92
CA PHE A 124 3.52 8.84 14.05
C PHE A 124 3.11 8.39 12.66
N VAL A 125 1.79 8.34 12.42
CA VAL A 125 1.20 8.03 11.11
C VAL A 125 1.35 9.19 10.11
N LEU A 126 1.71 10.39 10.59
CA LEU A 126 1.62 11.64 9.80
C LEU A 126 2.95 12.33 9.44
N CYS A 127 4.09 11.94 10.00
CA CYS A 127 5.37 12.57 9.64
C CYS A 127 5.96 11.96 8.36
N SER A 128 6.50 12.80 7.47
CA SER A 128 7.26 12.32 6.33
C SER A 128 8.49 11.52 6.82
N ASN A 129 8.88 10.45 6.11
CA ASN A 129 10.04 9.64 6.51
C ASN A 129 11.31 10.51 6.64
N LEU A 130 11.46 11.54 5.82
CA LEU A 130 12.60 12.46 5.83
C LEU A 130 12.70 13.29 7.12
N GLU A 131 11.58 13.86 7.59
CA GLU A 131 11.55 14.62 8.85
C GLU A 131 11.84 13.72 10.05
N LEU A 132 11.30 12.51 10.05
CA LEU A 132 11.55 11.54 11.11
C LEU A 132 13.03 11.17 11.18
N GLU A 133 13.64 10.88 10.02
CA GLU A 133 15.07 10.56 9.94
C GLU A 133 15.95 11.73 10.40
N ALA A 134 15.59 12.97 10.07
CA ALA A 134 16.31 14.16 10.53
C ALA A 134 16.23 14.33 12.06
N LYS A 135 15.06 14.09 12.66
CA LYS A 135 14.87 14.16 14.12
C LYS A 135 15.69 13.07 14.84
N ILE A 136 15.62 11.83 14.38
CA ILE A 136 16.40 10.72 14.97
C ILE A 136 17.91 11.00 14.84
N ALA A 137 18.34 11.49 13.68
CA ALA A 137 19.73 11.87 13.45
C ALA A 137 20.21 12.93 14.46
N LYS A 138 19.41 13.98 14.64
CA LYS A 138 19.69 15.05 15.61
C LYS A 138 19.80 14.51 17.04
N GLU A 139 18.89 13.64 17.45
CA GLU A 139 18.90 13.01 18.79
C GLU A 139 20.12 12.10 19.02
N LEU A 140 20.60 11.43 17.97
CA LEU A 140 21.83 10.63 18.02
C LEU A 140 23.10 11.48 17.91
N GLY A 141 22.98 12.81 17.76
CA GLY A 141 24.12 13.72 17.62
C GLY A 141 24.89 13.53 16.32
N VAL A 142 24.26 12.98 15.29
CA VAL A 142 24.88 12.70 13.99
C VAL A 142 24.11 13.44 12.89
N HIS A 143 24.82 14.05 11.95
CA HIS A 143 24.17 14.71 10.82
C HIS A 143 23.44 13.68 9.93
N SER A 144 22.25 14.00 9.44
CA SER A 144 21.43 13.10 8.61
C SER A 144 22.18 12.57 7.37
N ARG A 145 22.94 13.44 6.69
CA ARG A 145 23.86 13.05 5.59
C ARG A 145 24.88 11.99 6.00
N THR A 146 25.43 12.07 7.21
CA THR A 146 26.41 11.10 7.73
C THR A 146 25.76 9.73 7.95
N ILE A 147 24.55 9.69 8.50
CA ILE A 147 23.79 8.45 8.63
C ILE A 147 23.48 7.85 7.24
N ASN A 148 23.06 8.66 6.27
CA ASN A 148 22.80 8.18 4.91
C ASN A 148 24.07 7.64 4.24
N ARG A 149 25.21 8.29 4.46
CA ARG A 149 26.50 7.82 3.98
C ARG A 149 26.87 6.48 4.63
N TRP A 150 26.76 6.35 5.95
CA TRP A 150 27.07 5.08 6.63
C TRP A 150 26.11 3.95 6.23
N LYS A 151 24.82 4.26 6.00
CA LYS A 151 23.88 3.29 5.42
C LYS A 151 24.36 2.78 4.07
N SER A 152 24.93 3.66 3.24
CA SER A 152 25.47 3.28 1.94
C SER A 152 26.79 2.52 2.03
N GLU A 153 27.70 2.95 2.90
CA GLU A 153 28.99 2.29 3.15
C GLU A 153 28.81 0.88 3.72
N LEU A 154 27.88 0.68 4.65
CA LEU A 154 27.62 -0.61 5.30
C LEU A 154 26.67 -1.51 4.47
N TYR A 155 26.50 -1.23 3.17
CA TYR A 155 25.59 -1.94 2.25
C TYR A 155 24.11 -2.00 2.67
N LEU A 156 23.72 -1.30 3.74
CA LEU A 156 22.33 -1.18 4.19
C LEU A 156 21.45 -0.38 3.21
N SER A 157 22.07 0.41 2.32
CA SER A 157 21.38 1.15 1.25
C SER A 157 20.92 0.28 0.08
N ARG A 158 21.35 -0.98 -0.04
CA ARG A 158 20.76 -1.92 -1.02
C ARG A 158 19.47 -2.59 -0.53
N ARG A 159 18.85 -2.09 0.54
CA ARG A 159 17.48 -2.44 0.90
C ARG A 159 16.47 -1.70 0.01
N ASN A 160 16.39 -2.13 -1.25
CA ASN A 160 15.16 -1.94 -2.06
C ASN A 160 13.96 -2.69 -1.45
N ASN A 161 14.16 -3.43 -0.35
CA ASN A 161 13.17 -4.19 0.37
C ASN A 161 13.02 -3.70 1.82
N ILE A 162 12.60 -2.45 2.02
CA ILE A 162 12.21 -1.93 3.35
C ILE A 162 11.04 -2.74 3.92
N TYR A 163 10.23 -3.32 3.03
CA TYR A 163 9.07 -4.14 3.36
C TYR A 163 9.39 -5.61 3.06
N SER A 164 9.11 -6.48 4.02
CA SER A 164 9.03 -7.92 3.77
C SER A 164 7.91 -8.23 2.77
N ASP A 165 7.99 -9.37 2.09
CA ASP A 165 6.97 -9.74 1.09
C ASP A 165 5.56 -9.86 1.70
N ARG A 166 5.47 -10.31 2.96
CA ARG A 166 4.22 -10.33 3.72
C ARG A 166 3.65 -8.92 3.95
N GLU A 167 4.50 -7.95 4.29
CA GLU A 167 4.08 -6.54 4.44
C GLU A 167 3.62 -5.95 3.11
N LYS A 168 4.37 -6.19 2.02
CA LYS A 168 3.98 -5.74 0.68
C LYS A 168 2.59 -6.24 0.30
N LEU A 169 2.33 -7.55 0.45
CA LEU A 169 1.03 -8.16 0.14
C LEU A 169 -0.09 -7.58 1.01
N THR A 170 0.18 -7.33 2.30
CA THR A 170 -0.78 -6.70 3.22
C THR A 170 -1.13 -5.29 2.76
N LEU A 171 -0.13 -4.49 2.38
CA LEU A 171 -0.32 -3.13 1.87
C LEU A 171 -1.09 -3.12 0.54
N ILE A 172 -0.82 -4.07 -0.36
CA ILE A 172 -1.59 -4.25 -1.61
C ILE A 172 -3.07 -4.54 -1.30
N ARG A 173 -3.35 -5.50 -0.41
CA ARG A 173 -4.73 -5.86 -0.03
C ARG A 173 -5.47 -4.69 0.60
N ASN A 174 -4.80 -3.94 1.48
CA ASN A 174 -5.37 -2.74 2.10
C ASN A 174 -5.66 -1.66 1.06
N PHE A 175 -4.75 -1.43 0.12
CA PHE A 175 -4.95 -0.51 -0.99
C PHE A 175 -6.20 -0.89 -1.80
N ASP A 176 -6.34 -2.15 -2.20
CA ASP A 176 -7.48 -2.62 -2.99
C ASP A 176 -8.81 -2.58 -2.19
N LYS A 177 -8.78 -2.91 -0.90
CA LYS A 177 -9.94 -2.82 0.01
C LYS A 177 -10.43 -1.38 0.13
N ILE A 178 -9.53 -0.42 0.28
CA ILE A 178 -9.87 1.00 0.37
C ILE A 178 -10.37 1.50 -1.00
N LYS A 179 -9.70 1.14 -2.09
CA LYS A 179 -10.09 1.52 -3.45
C LYS A 179 -11.49 1.03 -3.82
N LYS A 180 -11.88 -0.17 -3.39
CA LYS A 180 -13.24 -0.72 -3.61
C LYS A 180 -14.35 0.12 -2.97
N LYS A 181 -14.05 0.91 -1.93
CA LYS A 181 -15.03 1.80 -1.28
C LYS A 181 -15.30 3.08 -2.07
N PHE A 182 -14.49 3.41 -3.07
CA PHE A 182 -14.71 4.57 -3.91
C PHE A 182 -15.56 4.18 -5.13
N PRO A 183 -16.81 4.66 -5.25
CA PRO A 183 -17.67 4.41 -6.40
C PRO A 183 -17.17 5.23 -7.60
N LEU A 184 -16.13 4.77 -8.28
CA LEU A 184 -15.57 5.45 -9.45
C LEU A 184 -15.81 4.64 -10.71
N LYS A 185 -16.35 5.31 -11.73
CA LYS A 185 -16.23 4.87 -13.13
C LYS A 185 -14.74 4.82 -13.47
N SER A 186 -14.25 3.64 -13.86
CA SER A 186 -12.83 3.22 -13.78
C SER A 186 -11.78 3.98 -14.63
N LYS A 187 -12.11 5.12 -15.23
CA LYS A 187 -11.24 5.89 -16.13
C LYS A 187 -11.22 7.42 -15.91
N SER A 188 -11.88 7.94 -14.87
CA SER A 188 -11.80 9.38 -14.58
C SER A 188 -10.37 9.80 -14.18
N PRO A 189 -9.87 10.98 -14.58
CA PRO A 189 -8.66 11.60 -14.02
C PRO A 189 -8.64 11.62 -12.49
N CYS A 190 -9.81 11.59 -11.86
CA CYS A 190 -9.96 11.49 -10.40
C CYS A 190 -9.40 10.17 -9.82
N SER A 191 -9.28 9.10 -10.62
CA SER A 191 -8.77 7.81 -10.15
C SER A 191 -7.30 7.86 -9.72
N GLN A 192 -6.48 8.70 -10.36
CA GLN A 192 -5.07 8.85 -9.98
C GLN A 192 -4.93 9.59 -8.65
N LYS A 193 -5.69 10.68 -8.45
CA LYS A 193 -5.71 11.41 -7.18
C LYS A 193 -6.15 10.52 -6.02
N ILE A 194 -7.13 9.66 -6.25
CA ILE A 194 -7.63 8.73 -5.24
C ILE A 194 -6.58 7.65 -4.92
N ASP A 195 -5.91 7.10 -5.93
CA ASP A 195 -4.79 6.19 -5.71
C ASP A 195 -3.68 6.86 -4.88
N GLU A 196 -3.37 8.13 -5.14
CA GLU A 196 -2.39 8.90 -4.37
C GLU A 196 -2.83 9.15 -2.91
N GLU A 197 -4.09 9.49 -2.67
CA GLU A 197 -4.62 9.67 -1.32
C GLU A 197 -4.59 8.36 -0.50
N ILE A 198 -4.95 7.23 -1.12
CA ILE A 198 -4.88 5.91 -0.48
C ILE A 198 -3.41 5.57 -0.17
N CYS A 199 -2.51 5.79 -1.12
CA CYS A 199 -1.07 5.60 -0.95
C CYS A 199 -0.49 6.46 0.18
N LYS A 200 -0.91 7.72 0.28
CA LYS A 200 -0.53 8.63 1.36
C LYS A 200 -0.97 8.09 2.72
N LYS A 201 -2.22 7.62 2.84
CA LYS A 201 -2.72 6.97 4.07
C LYS A 201 -1.92 5.73 4.46
N LEU A 202 -1.46 4.96 3.47
CA LEU A 202 -0.64 3.76 3.69
C LEU A 202 0.86 4.06 3.85
N CYS A 203 1.28 5.32 3.77
CA CYS A 203 2.69 5.74 3.81
C CYS A 203 3.57 5.06 2.75
N VAL A 204 3.01 4.75 1.58
CA VAL A 204 3.68 4.06 0.47
C VAL A 204 3.41 4.81 -0.82
N SER A 205 4.42 4.98 -1.67
CA SER A 205 4.21 5.63 -2.98
C SER A 205 3.44 4.73 -3.95
N ARG A 206 2.67 5.34 -4.87
CA ARG A 206 1.92 4.64 -5.92
C ARG A 206 2.81 3.72 -6.77
N ALA A 207 4.02 4.19 -7.07
CA ALA A 207 5.02 3.43 -7.82
C ALA A 207 5.41 2.12 -7.12
N HIS A 208 5.55 2.12 -5.78
CA HIS A 208 5.84 0.91 -5.02
C HIS A 208 4.69 -0.09 -5.09
N ILE A 209 3.45 0.34 -4.86
CA ILE A 209 2.27 -0.54 -4.95
C ILE A 209 2.17 -1.16 -6.36
N SER A 210 2.37 -0.37 -7.41
CA SER A 210 2.34 -0.85 -8.79
C SER A 210 3.47 -1.83 -9.09
N ARG A 211 4.69 -1.56 -8.60
CA ARG A 211 5.84 -2.47 -8.75
C ARG A 211 5.58 -3.79 -8.03
N TRP A 212 5.15 -3.76 -6.77
CA TRP A 212 4.87 -4.97 -6.00
C TRP A 212 3.73 -5.78 -6.62
N LYS A 213 2.68 -5.12 -7.13
CA LYS A 213 1.63 -5.82 -7.89
C LYS A 213 2.21 -6.57 -9.09
N LYS A 214 3.16 -5.98 -9.84
CA LYS A 214 3.84 -6.68 -10.94
C LYS A 214 4.69 -7.85 -10.44
N GLU A 215 5.47 -7.63 -9.37
CA GLU A 215 6.33 -8.62 -8.72
C GLU A 215 5.55 -9.87 -8.28
N PHE A 216 4.38 -9.69 -7.69
CA PHE A 216 3.51 -10.79 -7.23
C PHE A 216 2.50 -11.29 -8.30
N GLY A 217 2.58 -10.82 -9.55
CA GLY A 217 1.61 -11.19 -10.59
C GLY A 217 0.17 -10.69 -10.36
N LEU A 218 -0.05 -9.81 -9.38
CA LEU A 218 -1.34 -9.18 -9.04
C LEU A 218 -1.64 -7.93 -9.88
N ALA A 219 -0.66 -7.47 -10.66
CA ALA A 219 -0.90 -6.45 -11.67
C ALA A 219 -1.86 -7.06 -12.68
N ARG A 220 -3.12 -6.59 -12.66
CA ARG A 220 -4.10 -6.94 -13.69
C ARG A 220 -3.47 -6.60 -15.03
N LYS A 221 -2.98 -7.62 -15.73
CA LYS A 221 -2.79 -7.54 -17.17
C LYS A 221 -4.20 -7.36 -17.68
N ARG A 222 -4.61 -6.13 -18.02
CA ARG A 222 -5.78 -5.91 -18.87
C ARG A 222 -5.40 -6.44 -20.26
N GLY A 223 -5.29 -7.76 -20.37
CA GLY A 223 -5.20 -8.43 -21.64
C GLY A 223 -6.61 -8.42 -22.19
N HIS A 224 -6.84 -7.67 -23.25
CA HIS A 224 -8.09 -7.81 -23.98
C HIS A 224 -8.15 -9.22 -24.55
N THR A 225 -9.31 -9.88 -24.40
CA THR A 225 -9.55 -11.19 -25.03
C THR A 225 -9.50 -11.07 -26.55
N ALA A 226 -9.39 -12.18 -27.29
CA ALA A 226 -9.42 -12.14 -28.75
C ALA A 226 -10.71 -11.48 -29.27
N THR A 227 -11.84 -11.84 -28.67
CA THR A 227 -13.17 -11.30 -28.99
C THR A 227 -13.28 -9.80 -28.70
N GLU A 228 -12.78 -9.34 -27.54
CA GLU A 228 -12.76 -7.91 -27.21
C GLU A 228 -11.89 -7.11 -28.19
N LYS A 229 -10.72 -7.65 -28.55
CA LYS A 229 -9.82 -6.99 -29.52
C LYS A 229 -10.48 -6.87 -30.88
N LEU A 230 -11.19 -7.90 -31.33
CA LEU A 230 -11.92 -7.90 -32.59
C LEU A 230 -13.03 -6.86 -32.58
N ALA A 231 -13.88 -6.85 -31.56
CA ALA A 231 -14.96 -5.88 -31.40
C ALA A 231 -14.44 -4.42 -31.40
N ILE A 232 -13.31 -4.17 -30.73
CA ILE A 232 -12.66 -2.85 -30.73
C ILE A 232 -12.15 -2.48 -32.12
N VAL A 233 -11.56 -3.43 -32.86
CA VAL A 233 -11.08 -3.19 -34.23
C VAL A 233 -12.25 -2.90 -35.18
N GLU A 234 -13.38 -3.58 -35.02
CA GLU A 234 -14.62 -3.32 -35.76
C GLU A 234 -15.17 -1.92 -35.46
N GLN A 235 -15.23 -1.53 -34.18
CA GLN A 235 -15.61 -0.17 -33.79
C GLN A 235 -14.68 0.88 -34.40
N TYR A 236 -13.37 0.65 -34.39
CA TYR A 236 -12.40 1.52 -35.06
C TYR A 236 -12.70 1.64 -36.56
N ARG A 237 -12.97 0.52 -37.25
CA ARG A 237 -13.27 0.52 -38.70
C ARG A 237 -14.52 1.36 -38.98
N GLU A 238 -15.55 1.23 -38.14
CA GLU A 238 -16.80 1.99 -38.27
C GLU A 238 -16.59 3.49 -38.03
N ILE A 239 -15.88 3.87 -36.96
CA ILE A 239 -15.54 5.29 -36.70
C ILE A 239 -14.74 5.87 -37.86
N LYS A 240 -13.76 5.13 -38.39
CA LYS A 240 -12.92 5.59 -39.50
C LYS A 240 -13.71 5.70 -40.81
N ARG A 241 -14.70 4.85 -41.03
CA ARG A 241 -15.62 4.90 -42.17
C ARG A 241 -16.50 6.15 -42.11
N LEU A 242 -17.03 6.47 -40.92
CA LEU A 242 -17.87 7.65 -40.69
C LEU A 242 -17.06 8.96 -40.68
N ASN A 243 -15.82 8.92 -40.19
CA ASN A 243 -14.95 10.09 -40.03
C ASN A 243 -13.53 9.86 -40.61
N PRO A 244 -13.35 9.89 -41.94
CA PRO A 244 -12.06 9.56 -42.57
C PRO A 244 -10.90 10.47 -42.14
N GLN A 245 -11.20 11.72 -41.77
CA GLN A 245 -10.21 12.73 -41.37
C GLN A 245 -9.76 12.59 -39.91
N GLN A 246 -10.49 11.86 -39.06
CA GLN A 246 -10.12 11.71 -37.65
C GLN A 246 -8.82 10.90 -37.52
N SER A 247 -7.87 11.36 -36.70
CA SER A 247 -6.57 10.68 -36.58
C SER A 247 -6.70 9.35 -35.84
N ASN A 248 -5.79 8.40 -36.12
CA ASN A 248 -5.81 7.11 -35.42
C ASN A 248 -5.51 7.25 -33.92
N VAL A 249 -4.81 8.31 -33.53
CA VAL A 249 -4.50 8.61 -32.12
C VAL A 249 -5.79 9.00 -31.40
N ASP A 250 -6.57 9.92 -31.98
CA ASP A 250 -7.82 10.37 -31.37
C ASP A 250 -8.83 9.22 -31.24
N ILE A 251 -8.97 8.39 -32.28
CA ILE A 251 -9.87 7.22 -32.22
C ILE A 251 -9.39 6.21 -31.15
N ALA A 252 -8.08 6.00 -31.01
CA ALA A 252 -7.55 5.11 -29.98
C ALA A 252 -7.83 5.64 -28.56
N ASP A 253 -7.70 6.96 -28.37
CA ASP A 253 -8.02 7.62 -27.11
C ASP A 253 -9.52 7.54 -26.78
N ASP A 254 -10.40 7.73 -27.77
CA ASP A 254 -11.87 7.55 -27.63
C ASP A 254 -12.23 6.12 -27.21
N LEU A 255 -11.58 5.11 -27.81
CA LEU A 255 -11.74 3.70 -27.45
C LEU A 255 -11.02 3.34 -26.14
N GLY A 256 -10.20 4.25 -25.60
CA GLY A 256 -9.46 4.09 -24.35
C GLY A 256 -8.42 2.97 -24.41
N ILE A 257 -7.73 2.84 -25.54
CA ILE A 257 -6.64 1.90 -25.82
C ILE A 257 -5.42 2.66 -26.35
N SER A 258 -4.22 2.09 -26.26
CA SER A 258 -3.06 2.75 -26.89
C SER A 258 -3.06 2.57 -28.41
N GLU A 259 -2.70 3.62 -29.15
CA GLU A 259 -2.57 3.61 -30.62
C GLU A 259 -1.73 2.43 -31.12
N THR A 260 -0.62 2.14 -30.43
CA THR A 260 0.26 1.02 -30.79
C THR A 260 -0.44 -0.34 -30.63
N SER A 261 -1.29 -0.49 -29.62
CA SER A 261 -2.05 -1.73 -29.43
C SER A 261 -3.11 -1.88 -30.52
N LEU A 262 -3.83 -0.81 -30.82
CA LEU A 262 -4.83 -0.77 -31.89
C LEU A 262 -4.21 -1.11 -33.25
N ARG A 263 -3.08 -0.47 -33.59
CA ARG A 263 -2.33 -0.74 -34.83
C ARG A 263 -1.91 -2.20 -34.92
N ASN A 264 -1.40 -2.78 -33.84
CA ASN A 264 -0.97 -4.17 -33.80
C ASN A 264 -2.16 -5.14 -33.96
N TRP A 265 -3.32 -4.85 -33.36
CA TRP A 265 -4.51 -5.69 -33.50
C TRP A 265 -5.07 -5.64 -34.92
N ARG A 266 -5.20 -4.44 -35.50
CA ARG A 266 -5.61 -4.27 -36.91
C ARG A 266 -4.75 -5.11 -37.84
N LYS A 267 -3.42 -4.97 -37.77
CA LYS A 267 -2.50 -5.74 -38.59
C LYS A 267 -2.72 -7.25 -38.48
N LYS A 268 -2.95 -7.77 -37.27
CA LYS A 268 -3.20 -9.20 -37.05
C LYS A 268 -4.53 -9.67 -37.65
N PHE A 269 -5.60 -8.92 -37.47
CA PHE A 269 -6.91 -9.31 -37.99
C PHE A 269 -7.04 -9.10 -39.50
N ASP A 270 -6.40 -8.07 -40.06
CA ASP A 270 -6.36 -7.84 -41.51
C ASP A 270 -5.61 -8.98 -42.23
N GLN A 271 -4.54 -9.50 -41.62
CA GLN A 271 -3.79 -10.65 -42.17
C GLN A 271 -4.62 -11.94 -42.17
N ASN A 272 -5.43 -12.17 -41.14
CA ASN A 272 -6.25 -13.37 -41.03
C ASN A 272 -7.44 -13.36 -42.00
N GLN A 273 -7.95 -12.20 -42.41
CA GLN A 273 -9.05 -12.12 -43.37
C GLN A 273 -8.63 -12.36 -44.82
N ASN A 274 -7.35 -12.23 -45.16
CA ASN A 274 -6.84 -12.48 -46.51
C ASN A 274 -6.45 -13.95 -46.75
N GLN A 275 -6.68 -14.85 -45.79
CA GLN A 275 -6.35 -16.28 -45.88
C GLN A 275 -7.60 -17.17 -46.04
N ILE A 276 -8.79 -16.57 -46.10
CA ILE A 276 -10.08 -17.23 -46.33
C ILE A 276 -10.57 -16.83 -47.71
#